data_AF-A0A1B6JZT4-F1
#
_entry.id   AF-A0A1B6JZT4-F1
#
_cell.length_a   1.000
_cell.length_b   1.000
_cell.length_c   1.000
_cell.angle_alpha   90.00
_cell.angle_beta   90.00
_cell.angle_gamma   90.00
#
_symmetry.space_group_name_H-M   'P 1'
#
loop_
_entity.id
_entity.type
_entity.pdbx_description
1 polymer ?
#
loop_
_entity_poly.entity_id
_entity_poly.type
_entity_poly.pdbx_seq_one_letter_code
_entity_poly.pdbx_strand_id
1 'polypeptide(L)'
;MGNPNGKNQTGFTLAQMTVRDGERLTTSKAFLYRQDVLGRKNLNIVINARVMKILFDEQKRAVGVVYKRQGVVKTLLAKKEVILCAGAIASPQLLLLSGVGPKKHLREKDIPLVADSPGVGRNLHNHISVSVPLLFKKLKKYESLNMRSLLDFVT
;
A
#
# COMPACT_ATOMS: atom_id res chain seq x y z
N MET A 1 9.12 -29.09 -4.72
CA MET A 1 8.48 -27.91 -4.10
C MET A 1 8.37 -26.81 -5.14
N GLY A 2 7.25 -26.08 -5.18
CA GLY A 2 7.12 -24.90 -6.02
C GLY A 2 8.03 -23.77 -5.55
N ASN A 3 8.56 -22.95 -6.46
CA ASN A 3 9.28 -21.73 -6.13
C ASN A 3 8.38 -20.51 -6.43
N PRO A 4 7.90 -19.76 -5.42
CA PRO A 4 7.01 -18.61 -5.64
C PRO A 4 7.70 -17.46 -6.40
N ASN A 5 9.04 -17.43 -6.45
CA ASN A 5 9.80 -16.44 -7.24
C ASN A 5 10.32 -16.99 -8.58
N GLY A 6 9.95 -18.23 -8.92
CA GLY A 6 10.40 -18.87 -10.15
C GLY A 6 9.58 -18.45 -11.37
N LYS A 7 10.07 -18.79 -12.57
CA LYS A 7 9.35 -18.58 -13.85
C LYS A 7 7.95 -19.21 -13.84
N ASN A 8 7.78 -20.33 -13.14
CA ASN A 8 6.50 -21.00 -12.93
C ASN A 8 6.23 -21.09 -11.43
N GLN A 9 5.05 -20.62 -11.01
CA GLN A 9 4.65 -20.50 -9.60
C GLN A 9 3.61 -21.54 -9.18
N THR A 10 3.32 -22.53 -10.03
CA THR A 10 2.33 -23.58 -9.74
C THR A 10 2.86 -24.59 -8.73
N GLY A 11 1.97 -25.07 -7.85
CA GLY A 11 2.24 -26.14 -6.89
C GLY A 11 2.21 -25.66 -5.44
N PHE A 12 2.74 -26.49 -4.55
CA PHE A 12 2.78 -26.22 -3.11
C PHE A 12 4.19 -25.79 -2.69
N THR A 13 4.26 -24.81 -1.79
CA THR A 13 5.52 -24.26 -1.27
C THR A 13 5.37 -23.79 0.17
N LEU A 14 6.50 -23.72 0.89
CA LEU A 14 6.56 -23.01 2.16
C LEU A 14 6.41 -21.52 1.89
N ALA A 15 5.42 -20.89 2.52
CA ALA A 15 5.15 -19.47 2.32
C ALA A 15 6.36 -18.61 2.73
N GLN A 16 6.90 -17.85 1.78
CA GLN A 16 7.91 -16.84 2.07
C GLN A 16 7.24 -15.60 2.67
N MET A 17 7.89 -15.00 3.66
CA MET A 17 7.33 -13.87 4.40
C MET A 17 8.35 -12.74 4.52
N THR A 18 7.88 -11.49 4.53
CA THR A 18 8.71 -10.31 4.82
C THR A 18 8.94 -10.19 6.33
N VAL A 19 9.84 -11.04 6.84
CA VAL A 19 10.17 -11.19 8.27
C VAL A 19 11.68 -11.10 8.46
N ARG A 20 12.12 -10.47 9.55
CA ARG A 20 13.52 -10.43 9.98
C ARG A 20 13.55 -10.58 11.50
N ASP A 21 14.41 -11.47 12.00
CA ASP A 21 14.57 -11.75 13.43
C ASP A 21 13.25 -12.09 14.15
N GLY A 22 12.38 -12.85 13.47
CA GLY A 22 11.07 -13.24 13.99
C GLY A 22 10.00 -12.13 13.96
N GLU A 23 10.34 -10.92 13.51
CA GLU A 23 9.41 -9.80 13.44
C GLU A 23 9.00 -9.44 12.01
N ARG A 24 7.79 -8.89 11.88
CA ARG A 24 7.35 -8.27 10.62
C ARG A 24 8.32 -7.16 10.21
N LEU A 25 8.89 -7.29 9.01
CA LEU A 25 9.71 -6.25 8.40
C LEU A 25 8.84 -5.38 7.48
N THR A 26 8.42 -4.22 7.98
CA THR A 26 7.63 -3.24 7.23
C THR A 26 8.50 -2.42 6.28
N THR A 27 7.89 -1.70 5.33
CA THR A 27 8.60 -0.72 4.49
C THR A 27 9.25 0.39 5.33
N SER A 28 8.60 0.85 6.40
CA SER A 28 9.21 1.83 7.31
C SER A 28 10.46 1.27 7.99
N LYS A 29 10.43 0.04 8.53
CA LYS A 29 11.61 -0.61 9.12
C LYS A 29 12.71 -0.82 8.08
N ALA A 30 12.35 -1.30 6.89
CA ALA A 30 13.30 -1.64 5.84
C ALA A 30 13.95 -0.43 5.17
N PHE A 31 13.28 0.72 5.07
CA PHE A 31 13.76 1.88 4.31
C PHE A 31 13.99 3.13 5.15
N LEU A 32 13.17 3.37 6.18
CA LEU A 32 13.23 4.60 6.99
C LEU A 32 14.04 4.40 8.27
N TYR A 33 13.85 3.29 9.00
CA TYR A 33 14.57 3.02 10.25
C TYR A 33 15.96 2.38 10.05
N ARG A 34 16.48 2.35 8.82
CA ARG A 34 17.89 2.03 8.60
C ARG A 34 18.76 3.14 9.18
N GLN A 35 19.93 2.76 9.69
CA GLN A 35 20.92 3.69 10.26
C GLN A 35 21.01 4.97 9.41
N ASP A 36 20.85 6.11 10.08
CA ASP A 36 21.00 7.47 9.58
C ASP A 36 19.97 8.00 8.56
N VAL A 37 18.96 7.23 8.12
CA VAL A 37 17.98 7.75 7.15
C VAL A 37 17.04 8.80 7.76
N LEU A 38 16.51 8.54 8.97
CA LEU A 38 15.65 9.50 9.67
C LEU A 38 16.40 10.77 10.10
N GLY A 39 17.73 10.70 10.25
CA GLY A 39 18.57 11.85 10.62
C GLY A 39 18.93 12.76 9.43
N ARG A 40 18.57 12.38 8.19
CA ARG A 40 18.92 13.16 7.00
C ARG A 40 18.17 14.49 6.98
N LYS A 41 18.91 15.60 6.94
CA LYS A 41 18.36 16.97 6.92
C LYS A 41 17.45 17.26 5.71
N ASN A 42 17.56 16.49 4.63
CA ASN A 42 16.74 16.63 3.43
C ASN A 42 15.49 15.73 3.42
N LEU A 43 15.20 15.00 4.50
CA LEU A 43 14.00 14.17 4.63
C LEU A 43 13.17 14.66 5.82
N ASN A 44 11.92 15.05 5.56
CA ASN A 44 10.97 15.44 6.59
C ASN A 44 9.76 14.50 6.55
N ILE A 45 9.45 13.88 7.68
CA ILE A 45 8.29 12.99 7.81
C ILE A 45 7.27 13.66 8.72
N VAL A 46 6.08 13.92 8.19
CA VAL A 46 4.98 14.53 8.94
C VAL A 46 3.87 13.49 9.11
N ILE A 47 3.77 12.94 10.32
CA ILE A 47 2.70 12.01 10.68
C ILE A 47 1.44 12.75 11.14
N ASN A 48 0.31 12.02 11.16
CA ASN A 48 -1.01 12.55 11.52
C ASN A 48 -1.42 13.75 10.65
N ALA A 49 -0.98 13.73 9.39
CA ALA A 49 -1.23 14.76 8.39
C ALA A 49 -1.99 14.15 7.20
N ARG A 50 -3.31 14.38 7.14
CA ARG A 50 -4.14 13.87 6.04
C ARG A 50 -4.14 14.90 4.91
N VAL A 51 -3.57 14.53 3.76
CA VAL A 51 -3.69 15.33 2.54
C VAL A 51 -5.14 15.33 2.07
N MET A 52 -5.66 16.51 1.74
CA MET A 52 -7.05 16.74 1.35
C MET A 52 -7.20 17.11 -0.13
N LYS A 53 -6.21 17.82 -0.69
CA LYS A 53 -6.26 18.33 -2.07
C LYS A 53 -4.84 18.56 -2.62
N ILE A 54 -4.64 18.36 -3.91
CA ILE A 54 -3.45 18.75 -4.68
C ILE A 54 -3.70 20.13 -5.27
N LEU A 55 -2.70 21.00 -5.23
CA LEU A 55 -2.73 22.33 -5.80
C LEU A 55 -2.11 22.30 -7.20
N PHE A 56 -2.76 22.97 -8.15
CA PHE A 56 -2.31 23.10 -9.52
C PHE A 56 -2.14 24.56 -9.89
N ASP A 57 -1.12 24.89 -10.69
CA ASP A 57 -0.97 26.20 -11.31
C ASP A 57 -1.86 26.34 -12.57
N GLU A 58 -1.81 27.49 -13.22
CA GLU A 58 -2.57 27.79 -14.44
C GLU A 58 -2.21 26.85 -15.61
N GLN A 59 -0.97 26.36 -15.63
CA GLN A 59 -0.47 25.38 -16.61
C GLN A 59 -0.78 23.93 -16.19
N LYS A 60 -1.59 23.74 -15.14
CA LYS A 60 -2.02 22.45 -14.61
C LYS A 60 -0.88 21.57 -14.09
N ARG A 61 0.23 22.18 -13.65
CA ARG A 61 1.32 21.46 -12.96
C ARG A 61 1.00 21.37 -11.47
N ALA A 62 1.28 20.24 -10.86
CA ALA A 62 1.11 20.07 -9.41
C ALA A 62 2.19 20.86 -8.66
N VAL A 63 1.77 21.84 -7.86
CA VAL A 63 2.68 22.77 -7.15
C VAL A 63 2.66 22.61 -5.63
N GLY A 64 1.80 21.74 -5.11
CA GLY A 64 1.72 21.50 -3.67
C GLY A 64 0.50 20.71 -3.24
N VAL A 65 0.28 20.67 -1.94
CA VAL A 65 -0.84 19.99 -1.31
C VAL A 65 -1.42 20.80 -0.16
N VAL A 66 -2.72 20.65 0.04
CA VAL A 66 -3.42 21.08 1.27
C VAL A 66 -3.59 19.85 2.16
N TYR A 67 -3.21 19.96 3.42
CA TYR A 67 -3.32 18.86 4.38
C TYR A 67 -3.85 19.34 5.73
N LYS A 68 -4.52 18.45 6.46
CA LYS A 68 -5.01 18.71 7.82
C LYS A 68 -4.15 17.96 8.83
N ARG A 69 -3.67 18.67 9.86
CA ARG A 69 -2.92 18.10 10.98
C ARG A 69 -3.37 18.74 12.27
N GLN A 70 -3.73 17.93 13.27
CA GLN A 70 -4.21 18.40 14.58
C GLN A 70 -5.35 19.43 14.46
N GLY A 71 -6.33 19.15 13.59
CA GLY A 71 -7.46 20.06 13.37
C GLY A 71 -7.18 21.23 12.41
N VAL A 72 -5.91 21.62 12.22
CA VAL A 72 -5.53 22.80 11.43
C VAL A 72 -5.25 22.41 9.97
N VAL A 73 -5.82 23.17 9.04
CA VAL A 73 -5.55 23.04 7.61
C VAL A 73 -4.32 23.88 7.25
N LYS A 74 -3.38 23.27 6.53
CA LYS A 74 -2.10 23.87 6.13
C LYS A 74 -1.81 23.56 4.66
N THR A 75 -0.98 24.40 4.05
CA THR A 75 -0.50 24.23 2.68
C THR A 75 0.98 23.91 2.69
N LEU A 76 1.40 22.98 1.83
CA LEU A 76 2.81 22.67 1.57
C LEU A 76 3.08 22.75 0.07
N LEU A 77 4.06 23.56 -0.33
CA LEU A 77 4.44 23.72 -1.74
C LEU A 77 5.58 22.78 -2.11
N ALA A 78 5.55 22.29 -3.35
CA ALA A 78 6.56 21.44 -3.95
C ALA A 78 7.28 22.18 -5.07
N LYS A 79 8.62 22.19 -5.04
CA LYS A 79 9.44 22.85 -6.08
C LYS A 79 9.53 22.05 -7.39
N LYS A 80 9.35 20.73 -7.32
CA LYS A 80 9.50 19.81 -8.46
C LYS A 80 8.21 19.08 -8.74
N GLU A 81 7.83 18.17 -7.84
CA GLU A 81 6.76 17.21 -8.08
C GLU A 81 6.00 16.88 -6.80
N VAL A 82 4.75 16.43 -6.97
CA VAL A 82 3.94 15.80 -5.93
C VAL A 82 3.75 14.33 -6.32
N ILE A 83 4.31 13.42 -5.51
CA ILE A 83 4.23 11.98 -5.75
C ILE A 83 3.12 11.38 -4.89
N LEU A 84 2.11 10.77 -5.50
CA LEU A 84 1.01 10.12 -4.80
C LEU A 84 1.36 8.69 -4.40
N CYS A 85 1.43 8.45 -3.09
CA CYS A 85 1.64 7.13 -2.50
C CYS A 85 0.52 6.74 -1.51
N ALA A 86 -0.71 7.22 -1.73
CA ALA A 86 -1.84 6.98 -0.83
C ALA A 86 -2.54 5.61 -1.03
N GLY A 87 -2.04 4.77 -1.95
CA GLY A 87 -2.57 3.45 -2.26
C GLY A 87 -3.74 3.45 -3.24
N ALA A 88 -4.19 2.25 -3.64
CA ALA A 88 -5.16 2.04 -4.72
C ALA A 88 -6.54 2.68 -4.49
N ILE A 89 -6.89 3.00 -3.23
CA ILE A 89 -8.17 3.61 -2.86
C ILE A 89 -8.04 5.12 -2.68
N ALA A 90 -7.08 5.58 -1.85
CA ALA A 90 -7.00 6.98 -1.50
C ALA A 90 -6.29 7.85 -2.56
N SER A 91 -5.39 7.29 -3.38
CA SER A 91 -4.78 8.04 -4.49
C SER A 91 -5.83 8.50 -5.53
N PRO A 92 -6.69 7.63 -6.10
CA PRO A 92 -7.72 8.09 -7.03
C PRO A 92 -8.74 9.00 -6.34
N GLN A 93 -9.10 8.75 -5.07
CA GLN A 93 -9.96 9.66 -4.32
C GLN A 93 -9.36 11.08 -4.25
N LEU A 94 -8.08 11.20 -3.93
CA LEU A 94 -7.40 12.49 -3.83
C LEU A 94 -7.30 13.19 -5.20
N LEU A 95 -7.05 12.44 -6.28
CA LEU A 95 -7.09 12.98 -7.64
C LEU A 95 -8.48 13.55 -7.98
N LEU A 96 -9.54 12.80 -7.69
CA LEU A 96 -10.92 13.24 -7.91
C LEU A 96 -11.22 14.53 -7.13
N LEU A 97 -10.90 14.56 -5.83
CA LEU A 97 -11.06 15.76 -4.97
C LEU A 97 -10.22 16.96 -5.45
N SER A 98 -9.20 16.71 -6.25
CA SER A 98 -8.30 17.73 -6.80
C SER A 98 -8.63 18.10 -8.25
N GLY A 99 -9.76 17.61 -8.79
CA GLY A 99 -10.21 17.97 -10.15
C GLY A 99 -9.58 17.14 -11.28
N VAL A 100 -8.92 16.03 -10.97
CA VAL A 100 -8.36 15.09 -11.96
C VAL A 100 -9.18 13.81 -11.97
N GLY A 101 -9.94 13.59 -13.04
CA GLY A 101 -10.84 12.43 -13.13
C GLY A 101 -11.90 12.55 -14.21
N PRO A 102 -12.91 11.66 -14.24
CA PRO A 102 -13.94 11.69 -15.27
C PRO A 102 -14.73 13.01 -15.20
N LYS A 103 -14.68 13.82 -16.27
CA LYS A 103 -15.27 15.17 -16.30
C LYS A 103 -16.73 15.23 -15.87
N LYS A 104 -17.56 14.26 -16.31
CA LYS A 104 -18.99 14.19 -15.93
C LYS A 104 -19.14 14.01 -14.42
N HIS A 105 -18.39 13.08 -13.83
CA HIS A 105 -18.44 12.81 -12.40
C HIS A 105 -17.96 14.00 -11.55
N LEU A 106 -16.90 14.68 -11.99
CA LEU A 106 -16.41 15.89 -11.32
C LEU A 106 -17.45 17.02 -11.35
N ARG A 107 -18.13 17.21 -12.49
CA ARG A 107 -19.23 18.17 -12.63
C ARG A 107 -20.41 17.84 -11.71
N GLU A 108 -20.80 16.57 -11.60
CA GLU A 108 -21.88 16.12 -10.69
C GLU A 108 -21.56 16.34 -9.20
N LYS A 109 -20.29 16.59 -8.86
CA LYS A 109 -19.80 16.84 -7.50
C LYS A 109 -19.35 18.28 -7.27
N ASP A 110 -19.64 19.19 -8.22
CA ASP A 110 -19.24 20.60 -8.18
C ASP A 110 -17.72 20.79 -7.98
N ILE A 111 -16.92 19.88 -8.56
CA ILE A 111 -15.46 19.95 -8.51
C ILE A 111 -14.94 20.55 -9.83
N PRO A 112 -14.18 21.67 -9.78
CA PRO A 112 -13.57 22.24 -10.97
C PRO A 112 -12.66 21.25 -11.69
N LEU A 113 -12.78 21.18 -13.02
CA LEU A 113 -11.98 20.29 -13.84
C LEU A 113 -10.56 20.83 -14.04
N VAL A 114 -9.57 20.11 -13.53
CA VAL A 114 -8.16 20.30 -13.88
C VAL A 114 -7.82 19.48 -15.14
N ALA A 115 -8.09 18.18 -15.09
CA ALA A 115 -7.84 17.27 -16.21
C ALA A 115 -8.92 16.19 -16.31
N ASP A 116 -9.43 15.98 -17.53
CA ASP A 116 -10.36 14.88 -17.81
C ASP A 116 -9.57 13.58 -17.93
N SER A 117 -9.72 12.71 -16.94
CA SER A 117 -9.04 11.42 -16.86
C SER A 117 -10.04 10.33 -16.48
N PRO A 118 -10.72 9.72 -17.47
CA PRO A 118 -11.83 8.80 -17.20
C PRO A 118 -11.42 7.51 -16.48
N GLY A 119 -10.13 7.14 -16.50
CA GLY A 119 -9.60 5.97 -15.81
C GLY A 119 -9.43 6.15 -14.29
N VAL A 120 -9.40 7.38 -13.78
CA VAL A 120 -9.19 7.63 -12.34
C VAL A 120 -10.35 7.04 -11.53
N GLY A 121 -10.02 6.19 -10.56
CA GLY A 121 -10.99 5.52 -9.70
C GLY A 121 -11.71 4.34 -10.36
N ARG A 122 -11.29 3.92 -11.56
CA ARG A 122 -11.83 2.76 -12.27
C ARG A 122 -10.83 1.60 -12.25
N ASN A 123 -11.25 0.46 -12.77
CA ASN A 123 -10.40 -0.72 -12.97
C ASN A 123 -9.80 -1.31 -11.68
N LEU A 124 -10.50 -1.17 -10.54
CA LEU A 124 -10.08 -1.78 -9.29
C LEU A 124 -10.22 -3.30 -9.39
N HIS A 125 -9.10 -3.99 -9.28
CA HIS A 125 -9.04 -5.44 -9.17
C HIS A 125 -8.61 -5.82 -7.76
N ASN A 126 -9.28 -6.80 -7.19
CA ASN A 126 -8.91 -7.38 -5.92
C ASN A 126 -9.15 -8.88 -5.95
N HIS A 127 -8.43 -9.63 -5.12
CA HIS A 127 -8.64 -11.06 -5.00
C HIS A 127 -9.80 -11.33 -4.03
N ILE A 128 -10.86 -11.92 -4.56
CA ILE A 128 -11.94 -12.45 -3.72
C ILE A 128 -11.40 -13.70 -3.01
N SER A 129 -11.64 -13.81 -1.71
CA SER A 129 -11.22 -14.95 -0.89
C SER A 129 -12.43 -15.56 -0.19
N VAL A 130 -12.45 -16.88 -0.08
CA VAL A 130 -13.47 -17.64 0.65
C VAL A 130 -12.78 -18.47 1.72
N SER A 131 -13.34 -18.47 2.93
CA SER A 131 -12.85 -19.31 4.02
C SER A 131 -13.61 -20.63 4.04
N VAL A 132 -12.90 -21.75 3.98
CA VAL A 132 -13.46 -23.10 4.09
C VAL A 132 -12.96 -23.71 5.40
N PRO A 133 -13.78 -23.74 6.47
CA PRO A 133 -13.36 -24.34 7.73
C PRO A 133 -13.27 -25.86 7.59
N LEU A 134 -12.14 -26.43 8.02
CA LEU A 134 -11.93 -27.88 8.06
C LEU A 134 -11.78 -28.33 9.51
N LEU A 135 -12.54 -29.34 9.90
CA LEU A 135 -12.41 -30.00 11.20
C LEU A 135 -11.55 -31.24 11.05
N PHE A 136 -10.36 -31.21 11.66
CA PHE A 136 -9.47 -32.37 11.71
C PHE A 136 -9.73 -33.15 13.00
N LYS A 137 -10.24 -34.38 12.88
CA LYS A 137 -10.28 -35.31 14.02
C LYS A 137 -8.85 -35.82 14.24
N LYS A 138 -8.22 -35.42 15.35
CA LYS A 138 -6.85 -35.83 15.69
C LYS A 138 -6.83 -37.34 15.92
N LEU A 139 -6.39 -38.12 14.93
CA LEU A 139 -6.42 -39.59 15.01
C LEU A 139 -5.29 -40.18 15.87
N LYS A 140 -4.17 -39.47 16.10
CA LYS A 140 -3.12 -39.82 17.08
C LYS A 140 -2.42 -38.57 17.64
N LYS A 141 -2.03 -38.60 18.91
CA LYS A 141 -1.08 -37.64 19.52
C LYS A 141 0.30 -37.96 18.95
N TYR A 142 0.81 -37.16 18.03
CA TYR A 142 2.25 -37.11 17.80
C TYR A 142 2.86 -36.17 18.84
N GLU A 143 3.86 -36.64 19.58
CA GLU A 143 4.73 -35.75 20.36
C GLU A 143 5.40 -34.77 19.40
N SER A 144 5.59 -33.54 19.89
CA SER A 144 6.11 -32.34 19.20
C SER A 144 6.84 -32.58 17.87
N LEU A 145 6.49 -31.79 16.84
CA LEU A 145 7.25 -31.70 15.58
C LEU A 145 8.74 -31.57 15.89
N ASN A 146 9.48 -32.66 15.72
CA ASN A 146 10.93 -32.70 15.80
C ASN A 146 11.47 -33.35 14.54
N MET A 147 12.78 -33.20 14.30
CA MET A 147 13.40 -33.69 13.07
C MET A 147 13.29 -35.22 12.88
N ARG A 148 13.12 -36.00 13.97
CA ARG A 148 12.85 -37.45 13.85
C ARG A 148 11.46 -37.70 13.28
N SER A 149 10.45 -37.00 13.76
CA SER A 149 9.06 -37.14 13.27
C SER A 149 8.91 -36.77 11.80
N LEU A 150 9.72 -35.82 11.31
CA LEU A 150 9.70 -35.41 9.91
C LEU A 150 10.35 -36.48 9.00
N LEU A 151 11.44 -37.10 9.46
CA LEU A 151 12.13 -38.14 8.69
C LEU A 151 11.28 -39.41 8.54
N ASP A 152 10.59 -39.82 9.62
CA ASP A 152 9.67 -40.99 9.62
C ASP A 152 8.48 -40.85 8.65
N PHE A 153 8.15 -39.63 8.21
CA PHE A 153 7.06 -39.40 7.26
C PHE A 153 7.50 -39.46 5.79
N VAL A 154 8.81 -39.34 5.51
CA VAL A 154 9.35 -39.18 4.15
C VAL A 154 10.03 -40.46 3.63
N THR A 155 10.27 -41.44 4.51
CA THR A 155 10.68 -42.82 4.19
C THR A 155 9.50 -43.77 4.32
#